data_AF-A0A843APG3-F1
#
_entry.id   AF-A0A843APG3-F1
#
_cell.length_a   1.000
_cell.length_b   1.000
_cell.length_c   1.000
_cell.angle_alpha   90.00
_cell.angle_beta   90.00
_cell.angle_gamma   90.00
#
_symmetry.space_group_name_H-M   'P 1'
#
loop_
_entity.id
_entity.type
_entity.pdbx_description
1 polymer ?
#
loop_
_entity_poly.entity_id
_entity_poly.type
_entity_poly.pdbx_seq_one_letter_code
_entity_poly.pdbx_strand_id
1 'polypeptide(L)'
;IEPSGGELKFKENPVGVMTNTPNLEWHTQNLRNYLHVQPKQFSPKKYGEFNATPFSQGTGTTGLPGGFTPSNRFVRAAFFKEYINKAKNEEEGITNIWQILSTVRIPKGVVIEDSEGEDYTEYLAGICLESRSFYFTPYENNRITKVRLTDELIDDGNVVIFEAPRNQSYYSPEGVIDRNDTITTIKEVIELLDDIKTTKKGQIEGKNKDILENVDDKFLKENISNIKEFLDVIEKNK
;
A
#
# COMPACT_ATOMS: atom_id res chain seq x y z
N ILE A 1 -22.77 -11.82 -12.22
CA ILE A 1 -23.14 -12.83 -13.24
C ILE A 1 -22.00 -13.82 -13.31
N GLU A 2 -22.27 -15.12 -13.19
CA GLU A 2 -21.24 -16.16 -13.29
C GLU A 2 -21.70 -17.29 -14.24
N PRO A 3 -20.85 -17.73 -15.19
CA PRO A 3 -21.16 -18.90 -16.02
C PRO A 3 -21.06 -20.18 -15.18
N SER A 4 -22.06 -21.04 -15.25
CA SER A 4 -22.08 -22.32 -14.52
C SER A 4 -22.95 -23.33 -15.25
N GLY A 5 -22.36 -24.46 -15.66
CA GLY A 5 -23.07 -25.52 -16.36
C GLY A 5 -23.57 -25.12 -17.76
N GLY A 6 -22.87 -24.20 -18.44
CA GLY A 6 -23.26 -23.70 -19.75
C GLY A 6 -24.27 -22.55 -19.74
N GLU A 7 -24.74 -22.11 -18.57
CA GLU A 7 -25.69 -21.02 -18.41
C GLU A 7 -25.09 -19.82 -17.68
N LEU A 8 -25.58 -18.61 -17.99
CA LEU A 8 -25.27 -17.39 -17.25
C LEU A 8 -26.21 -17.25 -16.06
N LYS A 9 -25.64 -17.27 -14.85
CA LYS A 9 -26.42 -17.12 -13.62
C LYS A 9 -26.31 -15.71 -13.07
N PHE A 10 -27.46 -15.05 -12.92
CA PHE A 10 -27.60 -13.80 -12.20
C PHE A 10 -27.66 -14.10 -10.71
N LYS A 11 -26.89 -13.34 -9.92
CA LYS A 11 -26.71 -13.58 -8.49
C LYS A 11 -26.69 -12.24 -7.79
N GLU A 12 -27.43 -12.14 -6.69
CA GLU A 12 -27.34 -10.99 -5.80
C GLU A 12 -25.97 -10.98 -5.11
N ASN A 13 -25.39 -9.79 -4.97
CA ASN A 13 -24.13 -9.60 -4.25
C ASN A 13 -24.36 -8.73 -3.00
N PRO A 14 -24.82 -9.32 -1.88
CA PRO A 14 -25.11 -8.57 -0.67
C PRO A 14 -23.84 -7.98 -0.03
N VAL A 15 -22.67 -8.57 -0.29
CA VAL A 15 -21.39 -8.08 0.23
C VAL A 15 -20.86 -6.91 -0.60
N GLY A 16 -21.22 -6.83 -1.88
CA GLY A 16 -20.73 -5.85 -2.85
C GLY A 16 -19.20 -5.87 -3.00
N VAL A 17 -18.61 -7.08 -2.97
CA VAL A 17 -17.22 -7.39 -3.29
C VAL A 17 -17.22 -8.62 -4.19
N MET A 18 -16.26 -8.71 -5.11
CA MET A 18 -16.08 -9.89 -5.96
C MET A 18 -14.59 -10.08 -6.27
N THR A 19 -14.17 -11.34 -6.42
CA THR A 19 -12.81 -11.72 -6.84
C THR A 19 -12.92 -12.79 -7.93
N ASN A 20 -12.06 -13.82 -7.89
CA ASN A 20 -12.09 -14.96 -8.81
C ASN A 20 -12.72 -16.19 -8.10
N THR A 21 -12.59 -17.36 -8.71
CA THR A 21 -13.01 -18.67 -8.21
C THR A 21 -12.71 -18.89 -6.72
N PRO A 22 -13.59 -19.56 -5.95
CA PRO A 22 -14.86 -20.17 -6.35
C PRO A 22 -15.99 -19.16 -6.55
N ASN A 23 -17.23 -19.65 -6.70
CA ASN A 23 -18.40 -18.81 -6.95
C ASN A 23 -18.71 -17.84 -5.79
N LEU A 24 -19.49 -16.80 -6.10
CA LEU A 24 -19.87 -15.74 -5.17
C LEU A 24 -20.55 -16.25 -3.88
N GLU A 25 -21.42 -17.25 -3.95
CA GLU A 25 -22.10 -17.79 -2.77
C GLU A 25 -21.11 -18.46 -1.83
N TRP A 26 -20.13 -19.21 -2.36
CA TRP A 26 -19.08 -19.79 -1.53
C TRP A 26 -18.30 -18.71 -0.80
N HIS A 27 -17.88 -17.64 -1.49
CA HIS A 27 -17.18 -16.52 -0.84
C HIS A 27 -18.03 -15.87 0.25
N THR A 28 -19.32 -15.70 -0.01
CA THR A 28 -20.27 -15.16 0.97
C THR A 28 -20.39 -16.06 2.21
N GLN A 29 -20.46 -17.39 2.03
CA GLN A 29 -20.46 -18.34 3.15
C GLN A 29 -19.12 -18.36 3.88
N ASN A 30 -18.00 -18.20 3.18
CA ASN A 30 -16.65 -18.21 3.76
C ASN A 30 -16.44 -17.10 4.80
N LEU A 31 -17.15 -15.96 4.69
CA LEU A 31 -17.11 -14.89 5.70
C LEU A 31 -17.49 -15.38 7.11
N ARG A 32 -18.27 -16.46 7.24
CA ARG A 32 -18.63 -17.07 8.54
C ARG A 32 -17.43 -17.63 9.30
N ASN A 33 -16.31 -17.89 8.63
CA ASN A 33 -15.07 -18.32 9.29
C ASN A 33 -14.34 -17.14 9.99
N TYR A 34 -14.74 -15.91 9.72
CA TYR A 34 -14.05 -14.69 10.16
C TYR A 34 -14.88 -13.84 11.15
N LEU A 35 -15.89 -14.41 11.80
CA LEU A 35 -16.74 -13.71 12.78
C LEU A 35 -15.98 -13.10 13.96
N HIS A 36 -14.80 -13.63 14.25
CA HIS A 36 -13.92 -13.15 15.32
C HIS A 36 -13.09 -11.92 14.91
N VAL A 37 -13.00 -11.62 13.61
CA VAL A 37 -12.22 -10.50 13.10
C VAL A 37 -13.02 -9.21 13.29
N GLN A 38 -12.40 -8.22 13.91
CA GLN A 38 -13.03 -6.95 14.24
C GLN A 38 -11.99 -5.81 14.27
N PRO A 39 -12.39 -4.56 14.01
CA PRO A 39 -11.47 -3.43 14.13
C PRO A 39 -10.98 -3.20 15.57
N LYS A 40 -11.81 -3.55 16.55
CA LYS A 40 -11.52 -3.33 17.97
C LYS A 40 -10.54 -4.36 18.50
N GLN A 41 -9.62 -3.90 19.34
CA GLN A 41 -8.69 -4.74 20.08
C GLN A 41 -9.39 -5.84 20.89
N PHE A 42 -8.81 -7.05 20.91
CA PHE A 42 -9.21 -8.08 21.87
C PHE A 42 -8.89 -7.66 23.30
N SER A 43 -9.78 -8.01 24.23
CA SER A 43 -9.58 -7.74 25.66
C SER A 43 -8.48 -8.65 26.23
N PRO A 44 -7.75 -8.21 27.27
CA PRO A 44 -6.81 -9.06 27.99
C PRO A 44 -7.46 -10.36 28.50
N LYS A 45 -6.66 -11.42 28.63
CA LYS A 45 -7.12 -12.73 29.10
C LYS A 45 -6.23 -13.26 30.23
N LYS A 46 -6.87 -13.72 31.30
CA LYS A 46 -6.19 -14.31 32.47
C LYS A 46 -5.89 -15.79 32.25
N TYR A 47 -4.67 -16.22 32.59
CA TYR A 47 -4.16 -17.59 32.57
C TYR A 47 -3.48 -17.89 33.91
N GLY A 48 -4.19 -18.52 34.85
CA GLY A 48 -3.70 -18.62 36.24
C GLY A 48 -3.47 -17.22 36.81
N GLU A 49 -2.28 -16.93 37.34
CA GLU A 49 -1.93 -15.57 37.83
C GLU A 49 -1.43 -14.62 36.73
N PHE A 50 -1.18 -15.12 35.51
CA PHE A 50 -0.70 -14.29 34.40
C PHE A 50 -1.85 -13.59 33.68
N ASN A 51 -1.71 -12.29 33.41
CA ASN A 51 -2.67 -11.53 32.61
C ASN A 51 -2.08 -11.19 31.24
N ALA A 52 -2.54 -11.89 30.20
CA ALA A 52 -2.09 -11.67 28.83
C ALA A 52 -2.76 -10.41 28.27
N THR A 53 -1.98 -9.34 28.12
CA THR A 53 -2.40 -8.09 27.47
C THR A 53 -1.86 -8.02 26.03
N PRO A 54 -2.56 -7.37 25.09
CA PRO A 54 -2.03 -7.12 23.76
C PRO A 54 -0.65 -6.46 23.77
N PHE A 55 0.27 -6.93 22.93
CA PHE A 55 1.59 -6.31 22.78
C PHE A 55 1.53 -4.93 22.08
N SER A 56 0.56 -4.75 21.19
CA SER A 56 0.33 -3.50 20.43
C SER A 56 -1.13 -3.48 19.93
N GLN A 57 -1.53 -2.41 19.23
CA GLN A 57 -2.82 -2.30 18.55
C GLN A 57 -2.96 -3.30 17.40
N GLY A 58 -4.21 -3.60 17.01
CA GLY A 58 -4.51 -4.42 15.82
C GLY A 58 -4.72 -5.92 16.08
N THR A 59 -4.84 -6.35 17.35
CA THR A 59 -5.11 -7.76 17.65
C THR A 59 -6.46 -8.23 17.14
N GLY A 60 -7.46 -7.35 17.06
CA GLY A 60 -8.78 -7.66 16.49
C GLY A 60 -8.73 -8.10 15.02
N THR A 61 -7.72 -7.67 14.28
CA THR A 61 -7.53 -7.97 12.85
C THR A 61 -6.57 -9.13 12.59
N THR A 62 -6.00 -9.76 13.63
CA THR A 62 -5.02 -10.86 13.48
C THR A 62 -5.57 -12.07 12.73
N GLY A 63 -6.89 -12.26 12.70
CA GLY A 63 -7.53 -13.34 11.94
C GLY A 63 -7.67 -13.07 10.43
N LEU A 64 -7.31 -11.89 9.93
CA LEU A 64 -7.34 -11.62 8.49
C LEU A 64 -6.28 -12.45 7.76
N PRO A 65 -6.63 -13.10 6.64
CA PRO A 65 -5.67 -13.88 5.88
C PRO A 65 -4.70 -12.95 5.13
N GLY A 66 -3.41 -13.30 5.06
CA GLY A 66 -2.36 -12.50 4.40
C GLY A 66 -2.04 -12.87 2.95
N GLY A 67 -2.48 -14.04 2.45
CA GLY A 67 -2.12 -14.53 1.11
C GLY A 67 -2.87 -13.83 -0.04
N PHE A 68 -2.44 -14.06 -1.29
CA PHE A 68 -3.06 -13.45 -2.49
C PHE A 68 -4.08 -14.34 -3.22
N THR A 69 -4.44 -15.48 -2.62
CA THR A 69 -5.51 -16.32 -3.16
C THR A 69 -6.82 -15.54 -3.27
N PRO A 70 -7.71 -15.88 -4.23
CA PRO A 70 -8.98 -15.16 -4.40
C PRO A 70 -9.81 -15.08 -3.12
N SER A 71 -9.91 -16.17 -2.36
CA SER A 71 -10.66 -16.20 -1.10
C SER A 71 -10.05 -15.29 -0.03
N ASN A 72 -8.71 -15.20 0.05
CA ASN A 72 -8.03 -14.30 0.99
C ASN A 72 -8.24 -12.83 0.60
N ARG A 73 -8.11 -12.51 -0.70
CA ARG A 73 -8.38 -11.17 -1.22
C ARG A 73 -9.85 -10.77 -0.98
N PHE A 74 -10.80 -11.68 -1.19
CA PHE A 74 -12.21 -11.43 -0.94
C PHE A 74 -12.47 -11.04 0.52
N VAL A 75 -11.95 -11.83 1.47
CA VAL A 75 -12.14 -11.60 2.91
C VAL A 75 -11.54 -10.25 3.33
N ARG A 76 -10.32 -9.93 2.88
CA ARG A 76 -9.69 -8.63 3.18
C ARG A 76 -10.49 -7.47 2.60
N ALA A 77 -10.85 -7.52 1.31
CA ALA A 77 -11.61 -6.44 0.68
C ALA A 77 -13.00 -6.25 1.31
N ALA A 78 -13.70 -7.35 1.64
CA ALA A 78 -14.99 -7.29 2.34
C ALA A 78 -14.87 -6.67 3.74
N PHE A 79 -13.86 -7.08 4.51
CA PHE A 79 -13.62 -6.51 5.84
C PHE A 79 -13.30 -5.02 5.76
N PHE A 80 -12.38 -4.61 4.88
CA PHE A 80 -12.01 -3.20 4.73
C PHE A 80 -13.19 -2.36 4.24
N LYS A 81 -13.99 -2.87 3.30
CA LYS A 81 -15.20 -2.18 2.83
C LYS A 81 -16.21 -1.95 3.97
N GLU A 82 -16.43 -2.95 4.83
CA GLU A 82 -17.42 -2.87 5.90
C GLU A 82 -17.02 -1.88 7.00
N TYR A 83 -15.73 -1.85 7.35
CA TYR A 83 -15.25 -1.13 8.53
C TYR A 83 -14.50 0.17 8.24
N ILE A 84 -14.18 0.49 6.99
CA ILE A 84 -13.65 1.82 6.64
C ILE A 84 -14.72 2.89 6.87
N ASN A 85 -14.30 4.09 7.27
CA ASN A 85 -15.22 5.21 7.44
C ASN A 85 -15.93 5.52 6.13
N LYS A 86 -17.25 5.67 6.17
CA LYS A 86 -18.06 6.01 4.98
C LYS A 86 -17.59 7.34 4.39
N ALA A 87 -17.35 7.33 3.08
CA ALA A 87 -17.00 8.52 2.32
C ALA A 87 -18.17 9.51 2.29
N LYS A 88 -17.87 10.80 2.45
CA LYS A 88 -18.85 11.88 2.42
C LYS A 88 -19.01 12.50 1.03
N ASN A 89 -18.06 12.25 0.14
CA ASN A 89 -17.99 12.80 -1.21
C ASN A 89 -17.22 11.84 -2.13
N GLU A 90 -17.19 12.16 -3.42
CA GLU A 90 -16.53 11.35 -4.44
C GLU A 90 -15.02 11.19 -4.19
N GLU A 91 -14.33 12.23 -3.75
CA GLU A 91 -12.88 12.19 -3.49
C GLU A 91 -12.53 11.23 -2.35
N GLU A 92 -13.26 11.31 -1.23
CA GLU A 92 -13.15 10.34 -0.14
C GLU A 92 -13.54 8.93 -0.61
N GLY A 93 -14.53 8.81 -1.51
CA GLY A 93 -14.98 7.54 -2.07
C GLY A 93 -13.89 6.84 -2.89
N ILE A 94 -13.28 7.59 -3.81
CA ILE A 94 -12.14 7.10 -4.60
C ILE A 94 -10.95 6.79 -3.71
N THR A 95 -10.65 7.66 -2.73
CA THR A 95 -9.59 7.40 -1.75
C THR A 95 -9.84 6.07 -1.02
N ASN A 96 -11.05 5.85 -0.51
CA ASN A 96 -11.43 4.62 0.18
C ASN A 96 -11.33 3.39 -0.72
N ILE A 97 -11.74 3.47 -1.99
CA ILE A 97 -11.57 2.37 -2.96
C ILE A 97 -10.09 2.02 -3.11
N TRP A 98 -9.20 3.01 -3.23
CA TRP A 98 -7.76 2.77 -3.31
C TRP A 98 -7.21 2.16 -2.02
N GLN A 99 -7.68 2.60 -0.84
CA GLN A 99 -7.28 1.99 0.43
C GLN A 99 -7.71 0.52 0.52
N ILE A 100 -8.95 0.19 0.14
CA ILE A 100 -9.46 -1.19 0.11
C ILE A 100 -8.63 -2.04 -0.87
N LEU A 101 -8.44 -1.56 -2.10
CA LEU A 101 -7.73 -2.30 -3.14
C LEU A 101 -6.23 -2.45 -2.84
N SER A 102 -5.63 -1.52 -2.09
CA SER A 102 -4.22 -1.64 -1.69
C SER A 102 -3.95 -2.90 -0.87
N THR A 103 -4.93 -3.38 -0.10
CA THR A 103 -4.81 -4.60 0.72
C THR A 103 -4.77 -5.89 -0.10
N VAL A 104 -5.13 -5.82 -1.38
CA VAL A 104 -5.20 -6.96 -2.29
C VAL A 104 -4.35 -6.75 -3.55
N ARG A 105 -3.58 -5.66 -3.60
CA ARG A 105 -2.64 -5.35 -4.67
C ARG A 105 -1.46 -6.30 -4.60
N ILE A 106 -1.20 -7.01 -5.70
CA ILE A 106 -0.13 -8.00 -5.84
C ILE A 106 1.10 -7.30 -6.43
N PRO A 107 2.22 -7.21 -5.70
CA PRO A 107 3.49 -6.73 -6.26
C PRO A 107 4.14 -7.77 -7.17
N LYS A 108 4.91 -7.31 -8.16
CA LYS A 108 5.78 -8.17 -8.97
C LYS A 108 6.73 -8.98 -8.07
N GLY A 109 6.99 -10.23 -8.47
CA GLY A 109 7.83 -11.18 -7.74
C GLY A 109 7.18 -11.88 -6.54
N VAL A 110 5.95 -11.51 -6.15
CA VAL A 110 5.29 -12.09 -4.95
C VAL A 110 4.43 -13.31 -5.28
N VAL A 111 3.85 -13.36 -6.49
CA VAL A 111 3.08 -14.50 -7.00
C VAL A 111 3.67 -14.88 -8.35
N ILE A 112 4.19 -16.10 -8.44
CA ILE A 112 4.79 -16.67 -9.63
C ILE A 112 3.91 -17.83 -10.10
N GLU A 113 3.56 -17.82 -11.37
CA GLU A 113 2.81 -18.89 -12.03
C GLU A 113 3.70 -20.11 -12.32
N ASP A 114 3.09 -21.27 -12.52
CA ASP A 114 3.80 -22.49 -12.95
C ASP A 114 4.55 -22.31 -14.29
N SER A 115 4.11 -21.34 -15.10
CA SER A 115 4.71 -20.91 -16.37
C SER A 115 5.95 -20.03 -16.20
N GLU A 116 6.37 -19.75 -14.96
CA GLU A 116 7.37 -18.74 -14.58
C GLU A 116 6.96 -17.28 -14.87
N GLY A 117 5.69 -17.05 -15.23
CA GLY A 117 5.11 -15.71 -15.31
C GLY A 117 4.88 -15.08 -13.94
N GLU A 118 4.88 -13.75 -13.87
CA GLU A 118 4.50 -13.02 -12.65
C GLU A 118 3.01 -12.65 -12.70
N ASP A 119 2.24 -13.05 -11.70
CA ASP A 119 0.90 -12.51 -11.47
C ASP A 119 1.02 -11.27 -10.57
N TYR A 120 0.63 -10.11 -11.08
CA TYR A 120 0.69 -8.85 -10.37
C TYR A 120 -0.47 -7.95 -10.75
N THR A 121 -0.77 -6.96 -9.90
CA THR A 121 -1.84 -6.00 -10.18
C THR A 121 -1.38 -4.96 -11.20
N GLU A 122 -1.73 -5.15 -12.48
CA GLU A 122 -1.32 -4.23 -13.56
C GLU A 122 -1.84 -2.80 -13.40
N TYR A 123 -3.03 -2.62 -12.85
CA TYR A 123 -3.64 -1.32 -12.59
C TYR A 123 -4.74 -1.39 -11.53
N LEU A 124 -5.11 -0.22 -11.01
CA LEU A 124 -6.33 0.01 -10.24
C LEU A 124 -7.26 0.91 -11.04
N ALA A 125 -8.57 0.68 -10.93
CA ALA A 125 -9.58 1.51 -11.55
C ALA A 125 -10.77 1.72 -10.61
N GLY A 126 -11.42 2.87 -10.76
CA GLY A 126 -12.66 3.23 -10.06
C GLY A 126 -13.56 4.06 -10.96
N ILE A 127 -14.86 3.98 -10.74
CA ILE A 127 -15.85 4.71 -11.53
C ILE A 127 -16.82 5.41 -10.59
N CYS A 128 -17.02 6.71 -10.79
CA CYS A 128 -18.14 7.45 -10.21
C CYS A 128 -19.20 7.61 -11.30
N LEU A 129 -20.39 7.04 -11.09
CA LEU A 129 -21.45 7.02 -12.09
C LEU A 129 -22.15 8.38 -12.19
N GLU A 130 -22.33 9.06 -11.06
CA GLU A 130 -22.98 10.35 -10.94
C GLU A 130 -22.19 11.44 -11.68
N SER A 131 -20.87 11.46 -11.50
CA SER A 131 -20.01 12.42 -12.20
C SER A 131 -19.52 11.92 -13.56
N ARG A 132 -19.82 10.66 -13.92
CA ARG A 132 -19.34 9.97 -15.12
C ARG A 132 -17.81 9.99 -15.22
N SER A 133 -17.14 9.83 -14.09
CA SER A 133 -15.68 9.88 -14.00
C SER A 133 -15.07 8.50 -13.87
N PHE A 134 -14.06 8.22 -14.67
CA PHE A 134 -13.20 7.05 -14.60
C PHE A 134 -11.87 7.44 -13.96
N TYR A 135 -11.46 6.68 -12.97
CA TYR A 135 -10.21 6.85 -12.21
C TYR A 135 -9.29 5.68 -12.49
N PHE A 136 -7.99 5.94 -12.64
CA PHE A 136 -7.02 4.94 -13.07
C PHE A 136 -5.63 5.18 -12.48
N THR A 137 -4.95 4.11 -12.11
CA THR A 137 -3.56 4.11 -11.64
C THR A 137 -2.87 2.87 -12.22
N PRO A 138 -1.90 2.99 -13.15
CA PRO A 138 -1.15 1.83 -13.61
C PRO A 138 -0.17 1.37 -12.53
N TYR A 139 0.38 0.16 -12.66
CA TYR A 139 1.31 -0.40 -11.68
C TYR A 139 2.50 0.51 -11.39
N GLU A 140 3.06 1.10 -12.44
CA GLU A 140 4.29 1.89 -12.41
C GLU A 140 4.12 3.32 -11.87
N ASN A 141 2.88 3.82 -11.80
CA ASN A 141 2.61 5.19 -11.37
C ASN A 141 1.50 5.22 -10.34
N ASN A 142 1.83 5.60 -9.11
CA ASN A 142 0.87 5.65 -8.00
C ASN A 142 -0.04 6.91 -7.98
N ARG A 143 0.09 7.82 -8.96
CA ARG A 143 -0.81 8.98 -9.08
C ARG A 143 -2.14 8.56 -9.71
N ILE A 144 -3.25 8.93 -9.08
CA ILE A 144 -4.59 8.69 -9.62
C ILE A 144 -4.85 9.66 -10.78
N THR A 145 -5.12 9.10 -11.96
CA THR A 145 -5.58 9.81 -13.15
C THR A 145 -7.11 9.80 -13.17
N LYS A 146 -7.73 10.92 -13.55
CA LYS A 146 -9.18 11.06 -13.71
C LYS A 146 -9.52 11.46 -15.15
N VAL A 147 -10.46 10.76 -15.76
CA VAL A 147 -11.07 11.10 -17.05
C VAL A 147 -12.57 11.21 -16.83
N ARG A 148 -13.22 12.24 -17.39
CA ARG A 148 -14.66 12.45 -17.30
C ARG A 148 -15.30 12.22 -18.66
N LEU A 149 -16.32 11.38 -18.73
CA LEU A 149 -17.17 11.24 -19.91
C LEU A 149 -18.09 12.46 -20.01
N THR A 150 -17.75 13.39 -20.89
CA THR A 150 -18.51 14.62 -21.15
C THR A 150 -19.59 14.38 -22.19
N ASP A 151 -20.58 15.27 -22.27
CA ASP A 151 -21.62 15.21 -23.31
C ASP A 151 -21.00 15.35 -24.71
N GLU A 152 -19.97 16.19 -24.85
CA GLU A 152 -19.21 16.34 -26.11
C GLU A 152 -18.57 15.01 -26.57
N LEU A 153 -18.00 14.23 -25.65
CA LEU A 153 -17.41 12.91 -25.97
C LEU A 153 -18.49 11.88 -26.33
N ILE A 154 -19.70 12.01 -25.78
CA ILE A 154 -20.83 11.15 -26.10
C ILE A 154 -21.38 11.51 -27.49
N ASP A 155 -21.50 12.81 -27.78
CA ASP A 155 -22.08 13.34 -29.02
C ASP A 155 -21.14 13.18 -30.23
N ASP A 156 -19.81 13.21 -30.02
CA ASP A 156 -18.83 12.99 -31.09
C ASP A 156 -18.96 11.60 -31.74
N GLY A 157 -19.36 10.59 -30.96
CA GLY A 157 -19.61 9.22 -31.45
C GLY A 157 -18.37 8.43 -31.89
N ASN A 158 -17.19 9.05 -31.94
CA ASN A 158 -15.93 8.34 -32.23
C ASN A 158 -15.27 7.82 -30.95
N VAL A 159 -14.37 6.85 -31.12
CA VAL A 159 -13.55 6.35 -30.02
C VAL A 159 -12.45 7.36 -29.70
N VAL A 160 -12.45 7.85 -28.46
CA VAL A 160 -11.37 8.70 -27.91
C VAL A 160 -10.51 7.87 -26.97
N ILE A 161 -9.20 7.90 -27.20
CA ILE A 161 -8.20 7.12 -26.43
C ILE A 161 -7.41 8.08 -25.53
N PHE A 162 -7.32 7.75 -24.24
CA PHE A 162 -6.49 8.46 -23.28
C PHE A 162 -5.32 7.55 -22.88
N GLU A 163 -4.10 8.00 -23.14
CA GLU A 163 -2.90 7.26 -22.77
C GLU A 163 -2.67 7.25 -21.25
N ALA A 164 -2.35 6.08 -20.70
CA ALA A 164 -2.06 5.92 -19.29
C ALA A 164 -0.63 6.41 -18.95
N PRO A 165 -0.45 7.32 -17.97
CA PRO A 165 0.88 7.78 -17.58
C PRO A 165 1.61 6.68 -16.81
N ARG A 166 2.47 5.92 -17.50
CA ARG A 166 3.26 4.81 -16.92
C ARG A 166 4.47 5.27 -16.12
N ASN A 167 5.00 6.48 -16.35
CA ASN A 167 6.10 6.99 -15.55
C ASN A 167 5.59 7.48 -14.19
N GLN A 168 6.30 7.14 -13.11
CA GLN A 168 5.96 7.62 -11.78
C GLN A 168 5.93 9.15 -11.76
N SER A 169 4.79 9.69 -11.33
CA SER A 169 4.61 11.12 -11.18
C SER A 169 4.95 11.56 -9.76
N TYR A 170 5.74 12.61 -9.63
CA TYR A 170 6.10 13.22 -8.34
C TYR A 170 5.49 14.63 -8.28
N TYR A 171 4.97 14.99 -7.11
CA TYR A 171 4.69 16.39 -6.79
C TYR A 171 5.92 16.96 -6.09
N SER A 172 6.56 17.95 -6.71
CA SER A 172 7.64 18.70 -6.09
C SER A 172 7.05 19.98 -5.50
N PRO A 173 6.93 20.11 -4.18
CA PRO A 173 6.45 21.34 -3.57
C PRO A 173 7.40 22.49 -3.94
N GLU A 174 6.85 23.63 -4.33
CA GLU A 174 7.61 24.86 -4.45
C GLU A 174 7.92 25.38 -3.04
N GLY A 175 9.21 25.54 -2.75
CA GLY A 175 9.69 26.07 -1.48
C GLY A 175 11.18 26.41 -1.57
N VAL A 176 11.59 27.41 -0.80
CA VAL A 176 13.01 27.69 -0.56
C VAL A 176 13.38 26.89 0.68
N ILE A 177 14.15 25.82 0.50
CA ILE A 177 14.87 25.24 1.64
C ILE A 177 16.02 26.19 1.93
N ASP A 178 16.10 26.73 3.14
CA ASP A 178 17.23 27.58 3.50
C ASP A 178 18.52 26.78 3.33
N ARG A 179 19.45 27.34 2.57
CA ARG A 179 20.72 26.68 2.25
C ARG A 179 21.52 26.37 3.51
N ASN A 180 21.47 27.23 4.52
CA ASN A 180 22.18 27.03 5.77
C ASN A 180 21.49 25.96 6.62
N ASP A 181 20.17 25.87 6.62
CA ASP A 181 19.45 24.76 7.26
C ASP A 181 19.84 23.43 6.61
N THR A 182 19.90 23.36 5.28
CA THR A 182 20.34 22.16 4.53
C THR A 182 21.76 21.76 4.91
N ILE A 183 22.69 22.72 4.93
CA ILE A 183 24.09 22.49 5.33
C ILE A 183 24.16 22.00 6.78
N THR A 184 23.38 22.59 7.68
CA THR A 184 23.33 22.22 9.10
C THR A 184 22.86 20.78 9.25
N THR A 185 21.73 20.42 8.63
CA THR A 185 21.21 19.04 8.67
C THR A 185 22.19 18.03 8.09
N ILE A 186 22.86 18.34 6.98
CA ILE A 186 23.84 17.42 6.39
C ILE A 186 25.06 17.24 7.32
N LYS A 187 25.52 18.32 7.99
CA LYS A 187 26.59 18.24 8.98
C LYS A 187 26.21 17.38 10.18
N GLU A 188 25.01 17.54 10.72
CA GLU A 188 24.50 16.71 11.81
C GLU A 188 24.43 15.22 11.42
N VAL A 189 24.01 14.91 10.19
CA VAL A 189 24.03 13.53 9.67
C VAL A 189 25.45 12.98 9.54
N ILE A 190 26.40 13.80 9.07
CA ILE A 190 27.81 13.39 8.99
C ILE A 190 28.38 13.12 10.38
N GLU A 191 28.12 13.99 11.36
CA GLU A 191 28.57 13.81 12.75
C GLU A 191 27.98 12.52 13.34
N LEU A 192 26.69 12.28 13.16
CA LEU A 192 26.04 11.05 13.62
C LEU A 192 26.67 9.79 12.98
N LEU A 193 26.99 9.83 11.69
CA LEU A 193 27.61 8.71 10.99
C LEU A 193 29.08 8.50 11.41
N ASP A 194 29.83 9.57 11.66
CA ASP A 194 31.19 9.50 12.19
C ASP A 194 31.19 9.00 13.66
N ASP A 195 30.19 9.36 14.47
CA ASP A 195 29.95 8.81 15.81
C ASP A 195 29.62 7.31 15.75
N ILE A 196 28.74 6.88 14.85
CA ILE A 196 28.42 5.45 14.65
C ILE A 196 29.69 4.67 14.26
N LYS A 197 30.54 5.24 13.42
CA LYS A 197 31.79 4.62 12.95
C LYS A 197 32.87 4.55 14.04
N THR A 198 32.97 5.57 14.90
CA THR A 198 33.98 5.66 15.96
C THR A 198 33.56 4.93 17.23
N THR A 199 32.25 4.77 17.45
CA THR A 199 31.72 3.92 18.50
C THR A 199 32.14 2.50 18.19
N LYS A 200 33.11 1.98 18.95
CA LYS A 200 33.57 0.59 18.80
C LYS A 200 32.35 -0.31 18.92
N LYS A 201 32.14 -1.24 17.98
CA LYS A 201 31.05 -2.25 18.00
C LYS A 201 30.88 -2.93 19.39
N GLY A 202 31.92 -2.94 20.23
CA GLY A 202 31.89 -3.44 21.61
C GLY A 202 31.46 -2.49 22.74
N GLN A 203 31.09 -1.23 22.47
CA GLN A 203 30.59 -0.26 23.48
C GLN A 203 29.09 0.05 23.37
N ILE A 204 28.40 -0.51 22.37
CA ILE A 204 26.98 -0.30 22.14
C ILE A 204 26.21 -1.46 22.77
N GLU A 205 25.40 -1.16 23.78
CA GLU A 205 24.53 -2.14 24.46
C GLU A 205 23.07 -1.99 24.02
N GLY A 206 22.29 -3.06 24.17
CA GLY A 206 20.85 -3.08 23.87
C GLY A 206 20.51 -3.27 22.39
N LYS A 207 19.25 -3.01 22.02
CA LYS A 207 18.66 -3.30 20.68
C LYS A 207 19.38 -2.65 19.49
N ASN A 208 20.19 -1.62 19.73
CA ASN A 208 20.94 -0.93 18.69
C ASN A 208 22.22 -1.68 18.27
N LYS A 209 22.69 -2.64 19.08
CA LYS A 209 23.87 -3.46 18.76
C LYS A 209 23.62 -4.36 17.54
N ASP A 210 22.48 -5.04 17.50
CA ASP A 210 22.11 -5.97 16.42
C ASP A 210 21.87 -5.23 15.09
N ILE A 211 21.42 -3.97 15.16
CA ILE A 211 21.25 -3.10 13.99
C ILE A 211 22.62 -2.78 13.38
N LEU A 212 23.61 -2.44 14.22
CA LEU A 212 24.93 -1.99 13.78
C LEU A 212 25.92 -3.12 13.45
N GLU A 213 25.72 -4.34 13.98
CA GLU A 213 26.50 -5.51 13.59
C GLU A 213 26.28 -5.91 12.11
N ASN A 214 25.09 -5.63 11.57
CA ASN A 214 24.71 -5.93 10.19
C ASN A 214 25.03 -4.80 9.20
N VAL A 215 25.53 -3.66 9.67
CA VAL A 215 25.93 -2.58 8.79
C VAL A 215 27.36 -2.82 8.31
N ASP A 216 27.49 -3.02 6.99
CA ASP A 216 28.79 -3.21 6.32
C ASP A 216 29.64 -1.94 6.45
N ASP A 217 30.87 -2.08 6.97
CA ASP A 217 31.83 -0.98 7.11
C ASP A 217 32.16 -0.34 5.75
N LYS A 218 32.04 -1.11 4.64
CA LYS A 218 32.17 -0.59 3.27
C LYS A 218 31.00 0.30 2.90
N PHE A 219 29.76 -0.15 3.17
CA PHE A 219 28.54 0.61 2.95
C PHE A 219 28.54 1.94 3.73
N LEU A 220 28.97 1.94 4.99
CA LEU A 220 29.12 3.17 5.78
C LEU A 220 30.14 4.13 5.18
N LYS A 221 31.31 3.62 4.75
CA LYS A 221 32.36 4.45 4.16
C LYS A 221 31.92 5.10 2.84
N GLU A 222 31.30 4.32 1.96
CA GLU A 222 30.81 4.82 0.66
C GLU A 222 29.73 5.89 0.85
N ASN A 223 28.76 5.66 1.74
CA ASN A 223 27.71 6.65 2.00
C ASN A 223 28.24 7.92 2.67
N ILE A 224 29.14 7.80 3.66
CA ILE A 224 29.77 8.99 4.30
C ILE A 224 30.55 9.80 3.26
N SER A 225 31.27 9.14 2.36
CA SER A 225 32.01 9.81 1.29
C SER A 225 31.09 10.58 0.35
N ASN A 226 30.01 9.93 -0.11
CA ASN A 226 29.04 10.55 -1.01
C ASN A 226 28.32 11.74 -0.37
N ILE A 227 27.97 11.64 0.92
CA ILE A 227 27.32 12.73 1.67
C ILE A 227 28.28 13.91 1.86
N LYS A 228 29.57 13.65 2.14
CA LYS A 228 30.61 14.69 2.24
C LYS A 228 30.84 15.39 0.89
N GLU A 229 30.88 14.64 -0.20
CA GLU A 229 30.98 15.21 -1.56
C GLU A 229 29.77 16.08 -1.90
N PHE A 230 28.56 15.63 -1.55
CA PHE A 230 27.34 16.41 -1.73
C PHE A 230 27.32 17.70 -0.89
N LEU A 231 27.76 17.64 0.37
CA LEU A 231 27.94 18.82 1.21
C LEU A 231 28.91 19.83 0.56
N ASP A 232 30.05 19.35 0.07
CA ASP A 232 31.05 20.16 -0.62
C ASP A 232 30.45 20.87 -1.85
N VAL A 233 29.61 20.18 -2.62
CA VAL A 233 28.91 20.74 -3.78
C VAL A 233 27.95 21.85 -3.36
N ILE A 234 27.16 21.64 -2.30
CA ILE A 234 26.23 22.65 -1.78
C ILE A 234 27.00 23.85 -1.21
N GLU A 235 28.10 23.61 -0.49
CA GLU A 235 28.91 24.68 0.10
C GLU A 235 29.63 25.54 -0.96
N LYS A 236 30.01 24.96 -2.11
CA LYS A 236 30.71 25.66 -3.19
C LYS A 236 29.78 26.38 -4.17
N ASN A 237 28.56 25.89 -4.39
CA ASN A 237 27.59 26.54 -5.26
C ASN A 237 26.78 27.58 -4.45
N LYS A 238 26.94 28.86 -4.79
CA LYS A 238 26.17 30.00 -4.27
C LYS A 238 25.01 30.35 -5.19
#